data_AF-A0A1A2D516-F1
#
_entry.id   AF-A0A1A2D516-F1
#
_cell.length_a   1.000
_cell.length_b   1.000
_cell.length_c   1.000
_cell.angle_alpha   90.00
_cell.angle_beta   90.00
_cell.angle_gamma   90.00
#
_symmetry.space_group_name_H-M   'P 1'
#
loop_
_entity.id
_entity.type
_entity.pdbx_description
1 polymer ?
#
loop_
_entity_poly.entity_id
_entity_poly.type
_entity_poly.pdbx_seq_one_letter_code
_entity_poly.pdbx_strand_id
1 'polypeptide(L)'
;MSYDLLAFDPGAAPGDDELLAWYQKQAEWSEPHSYDDPAVTTPGLRAFYRDLVKIFRPLNGPDAPVDDDSADTTYAIGSSIVYVAFRWSKEEHAREVFLRLARVHGVGVCEVSETPAAIHRPAGKATAVSPAAAVSTDAQSVPGLATGRVDAIPATESTDEKGEGRLYL
;
A
#
# COMPACT_ATOMS: atom_id res chain seq x y z
N MET A 1 7.95 4.99 28.76
CA MET A 1 7.08 4.86 27.57
C MET A 1 7.70 5.68 26.46
N SER A 2 7.59 5.22 25.21
CA SER A 2 7.99 5.95 23.99
C SER A 2 6.74 6.39 23.23
N TYR A 3 6.89 7.36 22.33
CA TYR A 3 5.89 7.71 21.33
C TYR A 3 6.36 7.11 20.01
N ASP A 4 5.55 6.21 19.45
CA ASP A 4 5.98 5.32 18.38
C ASP A 4 5.18 5.59 17.11
N LEU A 5 5.92 5.83 16.02
CA LEU A 5 5.36 6.08 14.70
C LEU A 5 5.82 4.99 13.73
N LEU A 6 4.91 4.61 12.84
CA LEU A 6 5.16 3.69 11.75
C LEU A 6 4.99 4.42 10.42
N ALA A 7 6.02 4.45 9.59
CA ALA A 7 5.85 4.72 8.15
C ALA A 7 5.72 3.39 7.41
N PHE A 8 4.81 3.30 6.45
CA PHE A 8 4.61 2.08 5.66
C PHE A 8 4.49 2.37 4.16
N ASP A 9 4.86 1.39 3.34
CA ASP A 9 4.62 1.45 1.89
C ASP A 9 3.12 1.26 1.61
N PRO A 10 2.40 2.25 1.05
CA PRO A 10 0.99 2.11 0.71
C PRO A 10 0.70 1.01 -0.32
N GLY A 11 1.69 0.59 -1.12
CA GLY A 11 1.52 -0.50 -2.08
C GLY A 11 1.58 -1.91 -1.46
N ALA A 12 2.17 -2.03 -0.27
CA ALA A 12 2.33 -3.30 0.44
C ALA A 12 1.36 -3.46 1.62
N ALA A 13 0.95 -2.34 2.24
CA ALA A 13 0.08 -2.34 3.40
C ALA A 13 -1.39 -2.68 3.05
N PRO A 14 -2.10 -3.46 3.90
CA PRO A 14 -3.52 -3.75 3.70
C PRO A 14 -4.40 -2.53 4.05
N GLY A 15 -5.72 -2.73 4.04
CA GLY A 15 -6.72 -1.74 4.48
C GLY A 15 -6.58 -1.35 5.96
N ASP A 16 -7.21 -0.25 6.37
CA ASP A 16 -7.05 0.33 7.72
C ASP A 16 -7.44 -0.63 8.84
N ASP A 17 -8.51 -1.40 8.63
CA ASP A 17 -9.02 -2.37 9.60
C ASP A 17 -8.03 -3.52 9.88
N GLU A 18 -7.12 -3.81 8.94
CA GLU A 18 -6.14 -4.89 9.03
C GLU A 18 -4.71 -4.39 9.28
N LEU A 19 -4.48 -3.07 9.17
CA LEU A 19 -3.14 -2.47 9.20
C LEU A 19 -2.39 -2.79 10.49
N LEU A 20 -3.07 -2.70 11.64
CA LEU A 20 -2.42 -2.95 12.92
C LEU A 20 -2.03 -4.42 13.08
N ALA A 21 -2.89 -5.36 12.65
CA ALA A 21 -2.57 -6.79 12.66
C ALA A 21 -1.40 -7.12 11.72
N TRP A 22 -1.36 -6.48 10.56
CA TRP A 22 -0.23 -6.59 9.63
C TRP A 22 1.06 -6.02 10.23
N TYR A 23 1.01 -4.84 10.86
CA TYR A 23 2.16 -4.27 11.55
C TYR A 23 2.70 -5.20 12.64
N GLN A 24 1.83 -5.83 13.44
CA GLN A 24 2.27 -6.79 14.46
C GLN A 24 3.09 -7.93 13.86
N LYS A 25 2.79 -8.38 12.63
CA LYS A 25 3.60 -9.37 11.91
C LYS A 25 4.95 -8.83 11.45
N GLN A 26 4.99 -7.59 10.97
CA GLN A 26 6.25 -6.94 10.61
C GLN A 26 7.15 -6.74 11.85
N ALA A 27 6.54 -6.39 12.99
CA ALA A 27 7.20 -6.19 14.27
C ALA A 27 7.60 -7.50 14.99
N GLU A 28 7.42 -8.67 14.37
CA GLU A 28 8.08 -9.92 14.78
C GLU A 28 9.58 -9.92 14.39
N TRP A 29 10.00 -8.98 13.54
CA TRP A 29 11.39 -8.75 13.14
C TRP A 29 12.09 -10.02 12.60
N SER A 30 11.38 -10.82 11.80
CA SER A 30 11.83 -12.13 11.30
C SER A 30 12.47 -12.12 9.91
N GLU A 31 12.52 -10.98 9.23
CA GLU A 31 13.16 -10.82 7.91
C GLU A 31 14.67 -11.11 7.97
N PRO A 32 15.26 -11.73 6.92
CA PRO A 32 16.66 -12.17 6.91
C PRO A 32 17.62 -11.02 6.54
N HIS A 33 17.49 -9.86 7.18
CA HIS A 33 18.39 -8.72 7.00
C HIS A 33 18.53 -7.91 8.31
N SER A 34 19.47 -6.95 8.31
CA SER A 34 19.57 -5.99 9.39
C SER A 34 18.40 -4.99 9.32
N TYR A 35 17.85 -4.62 10.47
CA TYR A 35 16.84 -3.56 10.58
C TYR A 35 17.44 -2.15 10.69
N ASP A 36 18.77 -2.05 10.65
CA ASP A 36 19.50 -0.80 10.63
C ASP A 36 19.83 -0.31 9.21
N ASP A 37 19.55 -1.13 8.18
CA ASP A 37 19.97 -0.86 6.81
C ASP A 37 18.84 -0.23 5.98
N PRO A 38 18.91 1.07 5.63
CA PRO A 38 17.90 1.72 4.80
C PRO A 38 17.86 1.21 3.35
N ALA A 39 18.85 0.42 2.91
CA ALA A 39 18.85 -0.17 1.57
C ALA A 39 17.85 -1.33 1.42
N VAL A 40 17.36 -1.92 2.52
CA VAL A 40 16.43 -3.07 2.49
C VAL A 40 14.99 -2.66 2.18
N THR A 41 14.66 -1.38 2.39
CA THR A 41 13.28 -0.86 2.23
C THR A 41 13.03 -0.24 0.85
N THR A 42 11.76 0.09 0.60
CA THR A 42 11.28 0.64 -0.68
C THR A 42 11.85 2.04 -0.97
N PRO A 43 11.89 2.49 -2.25
CA PRO A 43 12.46 3.79 -2.59
C PRO A 43 11.80 4.98 -1.87
N GLY A 44 10.48 4.94 -1.66
CA GLY A 44 9.74 5.99 -0.96
C GLY A 44 10.09 6.03 0.53
N LEU A 45 10.14 4.88 1.19
CA LEU A 45 10.51 4.77 2.61
C LEU A 45 11.98 5.13 2.83
N ARG A 46 12.87 4.75 1.91
CA ARG A 46 14.29 5.12 1.96
C ARG A 46 14.49 6.63 1.84
N ALA A 47 13.78 7.28 0.91
CA ALA A 47 13.83 8.73 0.75
C ALA A 47 13.26 9.46 1.98
N PHE A 48 12.15 8.93 2.53
CA PHE A 48 11.56 9.38 3.80
C PHE A 48 12.56 9.30 4.97
N TYR A 49 13.17 8.12 5.18
CA TYR A 49 14.15 7.91 6.24
C TYR A 49 15.34 8.86 6.13
N ARG A 50 15.92 9.00 4.93
CA ARG A 50 17.06 9.88 4.67
C ARG A 50 16.80 11.33 5.06
N ASP A 51 15.57 11.82 4.88
CA ASP A 51 15.23 13.19 5.28
C ASP A 51 14.85 13.28 6.76
N LEU A 52 14.28 12.22 7.33
CA LEU A 52 13.92 12.15 8.74
C LEU A 52 15.16 12.16 9.66
N VAL A 53 16.22 11.41 9.33
CA VAL A 53 17.44 11.32 10.15
C VAL A 53 18.23 12.63 10.23
N LYS A 54 17.99 13.57 9.31
CA LYS A 54 18.57 14.92 9.37
C LYS A 54 17.96 15.76 10.47
N ILE A 55 16.75 15.40 10.92
CA ILE A 55 15.99 16.12 11.95
C ILE A 55 16.07 15.36 13.28
N PHE A 56 15.90 14.04 13.24
CA PHE A 56 15.95 13.17 14.40
C PHE A 56 17.14 12.22 14.28
N ARG A 57 18.21 12.51 15.03
CA ARG A 57 19.45 11.74 14.92
C ARG A 57 19.24 10.31 15.45
N PRO A 58 19.60 9.27 14.67
CA PRO A 58 19.39 7.89 15.06
C PRO A 58 20.36 7.46 16.15
N LEU A 59 19.87 6.67 17.11
CA LEU A 59 20.67 6.00 18.15
C LEU A 59 21.41 4.76 17.63
N ASN A 60 20.94 4.22 16.52
CA ASN A 60 21.38 2.94 15.98
C ASN A 60 21.64 3.02 14.47
N GLY A 61 22.34 2.01 13.96
CA GLY A 61 22.65 1.89 12.55
C GLY A 61 23.75 2.81 12.03
N PRO A 62 23.96 2.82 10.71
CA PRO A 62 25.11 3.48 10.07
C PRO A 62 25.08 5.00 10.13
N ASP A 63 23.89 5.59 10.32
CA ASP A 63 23.69 7.06 10.39
C ASP A 63 23.80 7.61 11.83
N ALA A 64 24.05 6.74 12.82
CA ALA A 64 24.23 7.15 14.21
C ALA A 64 25.54 7.93 14.40
N PRO A 65 25.54 9.08 15.10
CA PRO A 65 26.77 9.78 15.45
C PRO A 65 27.67 8.91 16.35
N VAL A 66 28.97 8.89 16.06
CA VAL A 66 29.95 8.12 16.84
C VAL A 66 30.40 8.86 18.12
N ASP A 67 30.51 10.18 18.06
CA ASP A 67 31.13 11.02 19.11
C ASP A 67 30.20 12.12 19.63
N ASP A 68 28.88 11.96 19.47
CA ASP A 68 27.89 12.97 19.85
C ASP A 68 26.66 12.32 20.49
N ASP A 69 26.39 12.69 21.74
CA ASP A 69 25.25 12.22 22.53
C ASP A 69 23.91 12.88 22.13
N SER A 70 23.85 13.60 21.00
CA SER A 70 22.62 14.19 20.48
C SER A 70 21.61 13.19 19.92
N ALA A 71 22.03 11.94 19.68
CA ALA A 71 21.14 10.88 19.23
C ALA A 71 20.14 10.47 20.33
N ASP A 72 18.87 10.39 19.97
CA ASP A 72 17.81 10.08 20.94
C ASP A 72 16.57 9.41 20.34
N THR A 73 16.69 8.91 19.12
CA THR A 73 15.59 8.31 18.36
C THR A 73 16.02 6.94 17.86
N THR A 74 15.22 5.90 18.13
CA THR A 74 15.52 4.54 17.68
C THR A 74 14.75 4.23 16.40
N TYR A 75 15.41 3.57 15.46
CA TYR A 75 14.84 3.18 14.17
C TYR A 75 14.83 1.66 14.00
N ALA A 76 13.83 1.13 13.30
CA ALA A 76 13.87 -0.22 12.76
C ALA A 76 13.26 -0.22 11.35
N ILE A 77 14.01 -0.74 10.39
CA ILE A 77 13.71 -0.63 8.96
C ILE A 77 13.46 -2.02 8.40
N GLY A 78 12.19 -2.31 8.11
CA GLY A 78 11.76 -3.52 7.42
C GLY A 78 11.64 -3.30 5.92
N SER A 79 11.38 -4.38 5.19
CA SER A 79 11.21 -4.33 3.72
C SER A 79 10.10 -3.36 3.28
N SER A 80 9.02 -3.25 4.07
CA SER A 80 7.85 -2.41 3.77
C SER A 80 7.49 -1.39 4.86
N ILE A 81 8.34 -1.24 5.90
CA ILE A 81 8.09 -0.34 7.04
C ILE A 81 9.34 0.40 7.50
N VAL A 82 9.13 1.58 8.09
CA VAL A 82 10.11 2.25 8.96
C VAL A 82 9.42 2.55 10.28
N TYR A 83 9.80 1.82 11.32
CA TYR A 83 9.37 2.07 12.69
C TYR A 83 10.33 3.04 13.36
N VAL A 84 9.77 3.97 14.14
CA VAL A 84 10.55 4.98 14.85
C VAL A 84 9.99 5.18 16.25
N ALA A 85 10.86 5.06 17.26
CA ALA A 85 10.54 5.30 18.65
C ALA A 85 11.15 6.62 19.12
N PHE A 86 10.28 7.54 19.55
CA PHE A 86 10.63 8.84 20.10
C PHE A 86 10.42 8.89 21.61
N ARG A 87 11.07 9.86 22.26
CA ARG A 87 10.66 10.30 23.60
C ARG A 87 9.33 11.04 23.51
N TRP A 88 8.43 10.85 24.48
CA TRP A 88 7.14 11.56 24.54
C TRP A 88 7.26 13.09 24.48
N SER A 89 8.34 13.67 25.02
CA SER A 89 8.60 15.11 24.94
C SER A 89 8.75 15.64 23.50
N LYS A 90 8.87 14.75 22.50
CA LYS A 90 8.97 15.08 21.09
C LYS A 90 7.69 14.80 20.29
N GLU A 91 6.64 14.25 20.91
CA GLU A 91 5.42 13.78 20.24
C GLU A 91 4.90 14.76 19.18
N GLU A 92 4.55 15.98 19.58
CA GLU A 92 3.97 16.99 18.70
C GLU A 92 4.88 17.29 17.50
N HIS A 93 6.16 17.50 17.76
CA HIS A 93 7.14 17.80 16.71
C HIS A 93 7.41 16.60 15.81
N ALA A 94 7.54 15.40 16.38
CA ALA A 94 7.75 14.15 15.66
C ALA A 94 6.58 13.90 14.72
N ARG A 95 5.35 13.97 15.23
CA ARG A 95 4.11 13.79 14.47
C ARG A 95 4.02 14.76 13.29
N GLU A 96 4.25 16.06 13.52
CA GLU A 96 4.21 17.06 12.46
C GLU A 96 5.22 16.75 11.34
N VAL A 97 6.47 16.48 11.72
CA VAL A 97 7.55 16.17 10.76
C VAL A 97 7.25 14.89 9.99
N PHE A 98 6.78 13.84 10.67
CA PHE A 98 6.44 12.55 10.07
C PHE A 98 5.36 12.72 9.01
N LEU A 99 4.25 13.39 9.35
CA LEU A 99 3.14 13.62 8.42
C LEU A 99 3.55 14.49 7.23
N ARG A 100 4.39 15.51 7.48
CA ARG A 100 4.91 16.38 6.41
C ARG A 100 5.79 15.59 5.44
N LEU A 101 6.77 14.83 5.94
CA LEU A 101 7.67 14.04 5.10
C LEU A 101 6.92 12.89 4.40
N ALA A 102 5.94 12.28 5.06
CA ALA A 102 5.12 11.23 4.47
C ALA A 102 4.37 11.72 3.22
N ARG A 103 3.84 12.95 3.26
CA ARG A 103 3.21 13.59 2.09
C ARG A 103 4.21 13.85 0.97
N VAL A 104 5.43 14.28 1.29
CA VAL A 104 6.48 14.54 0.29
C VAL A 104 6.89 13.25 -0.42
N HIS A 105 7.04 12.16 0.34
CA HIS A 105 7.58 10.89 -0.17
C HIS A 105 6.50 9.86 -0.55
N GLY A 106 5.22 10.19 -0.34
CA GLY A 106 4.10 9.33 -0.70
C GLY A 106 4.01 8.04 0.11
N VAL A 107 4.40 8.07 1.39
CA VAL A 107 4.30 6.92 2.30
C VAL A 107 3.12 7.08 3.26
N GLY A 108 2.61 5.98 3.80
CA GLY A 108 1.60 6.00 4.85
C GLY A 108 2.21 6.18 6.24
N VAL A 109 1.42 6.68 7.20
CA VAL A 109 1.80 6.86 8.60
C VAL A 109 0.75 6.24 9.51
N CYS A 110 1.19 5.59 10.60
CA CYS A 110 0.35 5.10 11.67
C CYS A 110 0.96 5.47 13.04
N GLU A 111 0.16 6.05 13.92
CA GLU A 111 0.53 6.36 15.32
C GLU A 111 0.30 5.11 16.19
N VAL A 112 1.28 4.19 16.21
CA VAL A 112 1.10 2.83 16.77
C VAL A 112 1.15 2.77 18.29
N SER A 113 1.63 3.82 18.95
CA SER A 113 1.54 3.98 20.41
C SER A 113 0.20 4.55 20.89
N GLU A 114 -0.64 5.05 19.98
CA GLU A 114 -1.96 5.61 20.29
C GLU A 114 -3.06 4.54 20.26
N THR A 115 -4.14 4.76 21.01
CA THR A 115 -5.32 3.87 21.00
C THR A 115 -6.61 4.70 21.05
N PRO A 116 -7.43 4.70 19.97
CA PRO A 116 -7.21 4.03 18.69
C PRO A 116 -6.03 4.62 17.90
N ALA A 117 -5.32 3.78 17.14
CA ALA A 117 -4.21 4.24 16.31
C ALA A 117 -4.71 5.16 15.19
N ALA A 118 -4.09 6.34 15.04
CA ALA A 118 -4.38 7.24 13.94
C ALA A 118 -3.63 6.80 12.68
N ILE A 119 -4.35 6.63 11.56
CA ILE A 119 -3.79 6.18 10.29
C ILE A 119 -3.94 7.29 9.24
N HIS A 120 -2.85 7.57 8.52
CA HIS A 120 -2.78 8.55 7.47
C HIS A 120 -2.19 7.93 6.20
N ARG A 121 -3.02 7.68 5.18
CA ARG A 121 -2.53 7.28 3.86
C ARG A 121 -2.17 8.50 3.01
N PRO A 122 -1.19 8.38 2.09
CA PRO A 122 -0.96 9.42 1.11
C PRO A 122 -2.23 9.60 0.27
N ALA A 123 -2.55 10.85 -0.09
CA ALA A 123 -3.57 11.09 -1.09
C ALA A 123 -3.16 10.29 -2.33
N GLY A 124 -4.04 9.39 -2.80
CA GLY A 124 -3.71 8.48 -3.88
C GLY A 124 -3.03 9.25 -5.00
N LYS A 125 -1.88 8.76 -5.50
CA LYS A 125 -1.58 9.05 -6.90
C LYS A 125 -2.86 8.63 -7.61
N ALA A 126 -3.53 9.56 -8.29
CA ALA A 126 -4.53 9.19 -9.26
C ALA A 126 -3.82 8.24 -10.22
N THR A 127 -3.91 6.94 -9.97
CA THR A 127 -3.64 5.93 -10.96
C THR A 127 -4.64 6.31 -12.03
N ALA A 128 -4.14 6.89 -13.12
CA ALA A 128 -4.96 7.19 -14.26
C ALA A 128 -5.71 5.90 -14.57
N VAL A 129 -6.99 5.88 -14.23
CA VAL A 129 -7.91 4.91 -14.79
C VAL A 129 -7.85 5.26 -16.27
N SER A 130 -7.10 4.47 -17.04
CA SER A 130 -7.21 4.50 -18.50
C SER A 130 -8.69 4.57 -18.80
N PRO A 131 -9.19 5.61 -19.49
CA PRO A 131 -10.57 5.61 -19.91
C PRO A 131 -10.74 4.38 -20.79
N ALA A 132 -11.52 3.43 -20.29
CA ALA A 132 -12.08 2.37 -21.10
C ALA A 132 -12.63 3.03 -22.37
N ALA A 133 -12.30 2.43 -23.52
CA ALA A 133 -12.77 2.86 -24.82
C ALA A 133 -14.28 3.10 -24.78
N ALA A 134 -14.66 4.37 -24.77
CA ALA A 134 -16.03 4.82 -24.92
C ALA A 134 -16.00 6.09 -25.76
N VAL A 135 -15.82 5.91 -27.07
CA VAL A 135 -16.47 6.78 -28.05
C VAL A 135 -16.61 6.02 -29.38
N SER A 136 -17.84 5.64 -29.70
CA SER A 136 -18.32 5.71 -31.07
C SER A 136 -19.82 5.98 -30.99
N THR A 137 -20.14 7.26 -31.00
CA THR A 137 -21.51 7.77 -31.00
C THR A 137 -21.98 7.91 -32.44
N ASP A 138 -23.08 7.21 -32.73
CA ASP A 138 -24.21 7.57 -33.60
C ASP A 138 -24.01 7.89 -35.09
N ALA A 139 -24.75 7.14 -35.92
CA ALA A 139 -25.42 7.70 -37.08
C ALA A 139 -26.72 6.91 -37.36
N GLN A 140 -27.82 7.48 -36.89
CA GLN A 140 -29.18 7.04 -37.19
C GLN A 140 -29.66 7.58 -38.56
N SER A 141 -30.07 6.70 -39.49
CA SER A 141 -31.13 6.97 -40.48
C SER A 141 -31.48 5.73 -41.33
N VAL A 142 -32.69 5.22 -41.13
CA VAL A 142 -33.52 4.46 -42.09
C VAL A 142 -34.34 5.48 -42.91
N PRO A 143 -34.79 5.26 -44.17
CA PRO A 143 -35.55 4.07 -44.62
C PRO A 143 -35.37 3.63 -46.09
N GLY A 144 -35.90 2.44 -46.45
CA GLY A 144 -36.04 2.06 -47.87
C GLY A 144 -36.43 0.60 -48.11
N LEU A 145 -37.70 0.38 -48.43
CA LEU A 145 -38.39 -0.87 -48.76
C LEU A 145 -37.96 -1.44 -50.13
N ALA A 146 -37.56 -2.71 -50.23
CA ALA A 146 -37.69 -3.53 -51.45
C ALA A 146 -37.45 -5.05 -51.21
N THR A 147 -38.57 -5.77 -51.19
CA THR A 147 -38.91 -7.09 -51.74
C THR A 147 -37.83 -8.05 -52.29
N GLY A 148 -37.95 -9.32 -51.89
CA GLY A 148 -37.47 -10.53 -52.60
C GLY A 148 -36.45 -11.33 -51.80
N ARG A 149 -36.45 -12.65 -51.68
CA ARG A 149 -37.25 -13.76 -52.24
C ARG A 149 -36.84 -15.00 -51.41
N VAL A 150 -37.77 -15.95 -51.33
CA VAL A 150 -37.72 -17.27 -50.69
C VAL A 150 -36.44 -18.09 -50.92
N ASP A 151 -36.03 -18.87 -49.92
CA ASP A 151 -35.95 -20.34 -50.03
C ASP A 151 -35.90 -21.02 -48.65
N ALA A 152 -36.40 -22.25 -48.62
CA ALA A 152 -36.87 -23.01 -47.46
C ALA A 152 -35.83 -24.02 -46.93
N ILE A 153 -35.78 -24.21 -45.58
CA ILE A 153 -36.02 -25.43 -44.74
C ILE A 153 -35.55 -26.82 -45.30
N PRO A 154 -35.13 -27.88 -44.53
CA PRO A 154 -35.30 -28.19 -43.06
C PRO A 154 -34.14 -28.89 -42.27
N ALA A 155 -34.39 -29.02 -40.95
CA ALA A 155 -34.20 -30.15 -39.99
C ALA A 155 -32.84 -30.88 -39.87
N THR A 156 -32.37 -31.30 -38.69
CA THR A 156 -32.95 -32.24 -37.69
C THR A 156 -32.34 -31.97 -36.29
N GLU A 157 -33.08 -32.03 -35.17
CA GLU A 157 -33.20 -33.18 -34.22
C GLU A 157 -31.84 -33.83 -33.86
N SER A 158 -31.45 -34.18 -32.63
CA SER A 158 -32.17 -34.63 -31.43
C SER A 158 -31.15 -34.86 -30.28
N THR A 159 -31.54 -34.51 -29.04
CA THR A 159 -31.47 -35.23 -27.74
C THR A 159 -30.23 -36.01 -27.22
N ASP A 160 -30.10 -35.93 -25.89
CA ASP A 160 -29.62 -36.90 -24.86
C ASP A 160 -28.45 -36.33 -24.02
N GLU A 161 -28.65 -35.87 -22.78
CA GLU A 161 -28.92 -36.60 -21.51
C GLU A 161 -27.89 -37.68 -21.13
N LYS A 162 -27.78 -37.89 -19.81
CA LYS A 162 -26.81 -38.70 -19.01
C LYS A 162 -25.56 -37.93 -18.55
N GLY A 163 -25.23 -37.85 -17.26
CA GLY A 163 -25.68 -38.62 -16.09
C GLY A 163 -24.45 -39.11 -15.32
N GLU A 164 -24.50 -38.96 -13.99
CA GLU A 164 -23.66 -39.63 -12.98
C GLU A 164 -22.20 -39.13 -12.88
N GLY A 165 -21.68 -38.72 -11.72
CA GLY A 165 -21.92 -39.21 -10.36
C GLY A 165 -20.73 -40.08 -9.94
N ARG A 166 -19.76 -39.52 -9.21
CA ARG A 166 -18.75 -40.31 -8.48
C ARG A 166 -18.23 -39.56 -7.25
N LEU A 167 -18.67 -40.03 -6.09
CA LEU A 167 -17.98 -39.86 -4.82
C LEU A 167 -16.61 -40.54 -4.89
N TYR A 168 -15.60 -39.90 -4.30
CA TYR A 168 -14.36 -40.55 -3.90
C TYR A 168 -14.32 -40.62 -2.37
N LEU A 169 -13.92 -41.80 -1.90
CA LEU A 169 -13.74 -42.22 -0.51
C LEU A 169 -12.80 -41.32 0.28
#